data_AF-A0AA88SYI4-F1
#
_entry.id   AF-A0AA88SYI4-F1
#
_cell.length_a   1.000
_cell.length_b   1.000
_cell.length_c   1.000
_cell.angle_alpha   90.00
_cell.angle_beta   90.00
_cell.angle_gamma   90.00
#
_symmetry.space_group_name_H-M   'P 1'
#
loop_
_entity.id
_entity.type
_entity.pdbx_description
1 polymer ?
#
loop_
_entity_poly.entity_id
_entity_poly.type
_entity_poly.pdbx_seq_one_letter_code
_entity_poly.pdbx_strand_id
1 'polypeptide(L)'
;MLSSQTTYSMRTSSSSRPSAISAQRTSAPVYRARSIHGGAGGRNISISHSVSSGLGSSMGMGSGAGGFSSSVQVSGSGSDIMGNEKFAMQNLNDRLASYLETVRNLEQANHKLEIKIKEAMEKSGPDFRDYSKYQAILDDLRKKVFDATIDNARLVLNIDNARLAADDFRVKFESELAIRQSVEADIVGLRKLIDDTNMSRMNLESEIEALKEELIHLKKNHENEVMELRNQISQSGVHVDVDAPKGQDLSQIMAEIRSKYEKMAQKNQEDLKAWHESQITEVQTQVTQNTEALKGAQTEVNELRRQIQTLEIELESQRNLKVSLEGTLRDTELRYNMEIESLNNIILGLEAELTQLRNNVKVQSQEYEALLNTKMKLEAEIATYRRLLDGENFRLQDALEDQKTVKTKVMTVTQTLVDGKVVKSSTETKNF
;
A
#
# COMPACT_ATOMS: atom_id res chain seq x y z
N MET A 1 -71.08 -15.30 -12.20
CA MET A 1 -70.14 -14.30 -12.71
C MET A 1 -69.81 -13.33 -11.59
N LEU A 2 -68.67 -13.56 -10.92
CA LEU A 2 -68.21 -12.76 -9.79
C LEU A 2 -67.15 -11.79 -10.30
N SER A 3 -67.47 -10.50 -10.24
CA SER A 3 -66.56 -9.39 -10.53
C SER A 3 -65.77 -9.09 -9.25
N SER A 4 -64.47 -9.39 -9.26
CA SER A 4 -63.53 -8.90 -8.25
C SER A 4 -62.70 -7.78 -8.86
N GLN A 5 -63.06 -6.53 -8.56
CA GLN A 5 -62.21 -5.37 -8.76
C GLN A 5 -61.18 -5.32 -7.62
N THR A 6 -59.90 -5.48 -7.95
CA THR A 6 -58.80 -5.27 -7.01
C THR A 6 -58.14 -3.92 -7.32
N THR A 7 -58.49 -2.92 -6.53
CA THR A 7 -57.88 -1.58 -6.56
C THR A 7 -56.63 -1.60 -5.67
N TYR A 8 -55.43 -1.50 -6.25
CA TYR A 8 -54.20 -1.27 -5.48
C TYR A 8 -53.95 0.24 -5.34
N SER A 9 -54.09 0.77 -4.13
CA SER A 9 -53.66 2.12 -3.77
C SER A 9 -52.19 2.11 -3.33
N MET A 10 -51.31 2.77 -4.09
CA MET A 10 -49.94 3.08 -3.66
C MET A 10 -49.98 4.31 -2.75
N ARG A 11 -49.78 4.11 -1.44
CA ARG A 11 -49.46 5.20 -0.50
C ARG A 11 -47.97 5.49 -0.57
N THR A 12 -47.58 6.63 -1.14
CA THR A 12 -46.23 7.17 -1.03
C THR A 12 -46.12 8.01 0.24
N SER A 13 -45.49 7.47 1.28
CA SER A 13 -45.10 8.25 2.45
C SER A 13 -43.72 8.87 2.20
N SER A 14 -43.69 10.16 1.87
CA SER A 14 -42.50 10.99 1.92
C SER A 14 -42.21 11.41 3.37
N SER A 15 -41.09 10.97 3.93
CA SER A 15 -40.53 11.57 5.12
C SER A 15 -39.04 11.84 4.90
N SER A 16 -38.76 13.07 4.49
CA SER A 16 -37.44 13.68 4.45
C SER A 16 -37.06 14.17 5.85
N ARG A 17 -36.00 13.58 6.41
CA ARG A 17 -35.13 14.23 7.40
C ARG A 17 -33.69 13.79 7.14
N PRO A 18 -32.75 14.72 6.89
CA PRO A 18 -31.34 14.38 6.86
C PRO A 18 -30.86 14.18 8.30
N SER A 19 -30.33 13.00 8.59
CA SER A 19 -29.55 12.76 9.80
C SER A 19 -28.24 13.55 9.69
N ALA A 20 -28.08 14.57 10.54
CA ALA A 20 -26.80 15.22 10.75
C ALA A 20 -25.83 14.22 11.37
N ILE A 21 -24.97 13.63 10.53
CA ILE A 21 -23.84 12.83 11.01
C ILE A 21 -22.78 13.82 11.51
N SER A 22 -22.70 13.96 12.82
CA SER A 22 -21.56 14.55 13.51
C SER A 22 -20.31 13.72 13.16
N ALA A 23 -19.47 14.24 12.27
CA ALA A 23 -18.13 13.72 12.05
C ALA A 23 -17.25 14.04 13.26
N GLN A 24 -17.34 13.23 14.31
CA GLN A 24 -16.24 13.14 15.26
C GLN A 24 -15.07 12.49 14.52
N ARG A 25 -14.06 13.31 14.22
CA ARG A 25 -12.75 12.85 13.77
C ARG A 25 -12.15 11.98 14.87
N THR A 26 -12.39 10.68 14.83
CA THR A 26 -11.56 9.73 15.57
C THR A 26 -10.25 9.62 14.80
N SER A 27 -9.19 10.16 15.39
CA SER A 27 -7.83 9.94 14.92
C SER A 27 -7.57 8.44 14.87
N ALA A 28 -7.20 7.92 13.70
CA ALA A 28 -6.71 6.56 13.55
C ALA A 28 -5.57 6.29 14.55
N PRO A 29 -5.45 5.08 15.12
CA PRO A 29 -4.33 4.76 15.98
C PRO A 29 -3.05 4.85 15.15
N VAL A 30 -2.14 5.73 15.58
CA VAL A 30 -0.80 5.84 15.00
C VAL A 30 -0.05 4.56 15.37
N TYR A 31 0.09 3.64 14.42
CA TYR A 31 1.04 2.54 14.57
C TYR A 31 2.45 3.11 14.44
N ARG A 32 3.07 3.43 15.58
CA ARG A 32 4.50 3.73 15.64
C ARG A 32 5.27 2.42 15.79
N ALA A 33 6.23 2.19 14.90
CA ALA A 33 7.10 1.02 14.97
C ALA A 33 7.84 0.97 16.33
N ARG A 34 7.87 -0.21 16.95
CA ARG A 34 8.56 -0.45 18.20
C ARG A 34 10.07 -0.42 17.96
N SER A 35 10.78 0.52 18.58
CA SER A 35 12.25 0.53 18.57
C SER A 35 12.77 -0.52 19.54
N ILE A 36 13.37 -1.58 19.01
CA ILE A 36 14.09 -2.61 19.76
C ILE A 36 15.57 -2.21 19.68
N HIS A 37 16.17 -1.86 20.81
CA HIS A 37 17.61 -1.68 20.87
C HIS A 37 18.24 -2.95 21.45
N GLY A 38 19.03 -3.64 20.63
CA GLY A 38 19.77 -4.83 21.02
C GLY A 38 21.21 -4.68 20.54
N GLY A 39 22.14 -4.54 21.49
CA GLY A 39 23.57 -4.58 21.20
C GLY A 39 23.99 -5.98 20.74
N ALA A 40 24.93 -6.05 19.81
CA ALA A 40 25.53 -7.28 19.32
C ALA A 40 26.11 -8.08 20.49
N GLY A 41 25.45 -9.17 20.88
CA GLY A 41 25.86 -10.00 22.01
C GLY A 41 24.76 -10.81 22.70
N GLY A 42 23.48 -10.59 22.36
CA GLY A 42 22.39 -11.53 22.69
C GLY A 42 22.05 -11.72 24.18
N ARG A 43 22.55 -10.86 25.08
CA ARG A 43 22.17 -10.84 26.50
C ARG A 43 21.72 -9.42 26.85
N ASN A 44 20.41 -9.28 27.10
CA ASN A 44 19.66 -8.07 27.47
C ASN A 44 18.94 -7.37 26.30
N ILE A 45 17.66 -7.73 26.11
CA ILE A 45 16.69 -6.99 25.31
C ILE A 45 15.89 -6.12 26.28
N SER A 46 16.08 -4.80 26.24
CA SER A 46 15.23 -3.86 26.99
C SER A 46 14.18 -3.26 26.07
N ILE A 47 12.91 -3.40 26.43
CA ILE A 47 11.79 -2.77 25.72
C ILE A 47 11.45 -1.50 26.49
N SER A 48 11.75 -0.32 25.96
CA SER A 48 11.35 0.95 26.58
C SER A 48 9.89 1.25 26.24
N HIS A 49 9.09 1.64 27.23
CA HIS A 49 7.71 2.09 27.04
C HIS A 49 7.70 3.60 27.32
N SER A 50 7.34 4.41 26.33
CA SER A 50 6.96 5.80 26.61
C SER A 50 5.48 5.81 26.93
N VAL A 51 5.15 5.80 28.21
CA VAL A 51 3.82 6.19 28.68
C VAL A 51 3.86 7.70 28.87
N SER A 52 3.15 8.44 28.02
CA SER A 52 2.85 9.85 28.29
C SER A 52 1.81 9.91 29.42
N SER A 53 2.29 9.76 30.65
CA SER A 53 1.52 10.06 31.86
C SER A 53 1.78 11.52 32.20
N GLY A 54 0.91 12.40 31.72
CA GLY A 54 0.83 13.75 32.24
C GLY A 54 0.17 13.73 33.61
N LEU A 55 0.95 13.87 34.69
CA LEU A 55 0.52 14.48 35.95
C LEU A 55 1.77 14.75 36.81
N GLY A 56 1.87 15.96 37.35
CA GLY A 56 3.06 16.45 38.04
C GLY A 56 3.31 15.87 39.44
N SER A 57 4.52 16.11 39.95
CA SER A 57 4.98 16.16 41.36
C SER A 57 6.50 16.37 41.29
N SER A 58 7.10 17.55 41.49
CA SER A 58 7.39 18.28 42.74
C SER A 58 8.04 17.46 43.87
N MET A 59 9.20 17.97 44.35
CA MET A 59 9.97 17.61 45.56
C MET A 59 10.79 16.30 45.47
N GLY A 60 12.05 16.21 45.92
CA GLY A 60 12.91 17.14 46.66
C GLY A 60 14.22 16.43 47.09
N MET A 61 15.11 17.21 47.73
CA MET A 61 16.33 16.84 48.49
C MET A 61 17.50 16.22 47.69
N GLY A 62 18.76 16.67 47.78
CA GLY A 62 19.46 17.42 48.82
C GLY A 62 20.45 16.50 49.57
N SER A 63 21.68 16.98 49.79
CA SER A 63 22.84 16.32 50.47
C SER A 63 23.72 15.46 49.55
N GLY A 64 25.06 15.51 49.54
CA GLY A 64 26.05 16.21 50.38
C GLY A 64 27.42 16.10 49.66
N ALA A 65 28.24 17.15 49.72
CA ALA A 65 29.35 17.30 50.66
C ALA A 65 30.65 16.60 50.22
N GLY A 66 31.74 17.37 50.10
CA GLY A 66 33.10 16.81 50.13
C GLY A 66 34.12 17.42 49.17
N GLY A 67 34.27 18.74 49.15
CA GLY A 67 35.49 19.37 48.63
C GLY A 67 36.62 19.30 49.66
N PHE A 68 37.84 18.96 49.23
CA PHE A 68 39.06 19.31 49.94
C PHE A 68 40.13 19.72 48.93
N SER A 69 40.16 21.03 48.68
CA SER A 69 41.33 21.78 48.23
C SER A 69 42.27 21.99 49.43
N SER A 70 43.57 21.73 49.26
CA SER A 70 44.57 22.38 50.10
C SER A 70 45.66 22.96 49.22
N SER A 71 45.74 24.27 49.29
CA SER A 71 46.68 25.16 48.63
C SER A 71 47.42 25.91 49.74
N VAL A 72 48.75 26.01 49.64
CA VAL A 72 49.59 27.00 50.32
C VAL A 72 50.97 26.83 49.66
N GLN A 73 51.33 27.70 48.73
CA GLN A 73 51.81 29.08 48.84
C GLN A 73 53.33 29.18 48.94
N VAL A 74 53.86 29.81 47.89
CA VAL A 74 55.22 30.27 47.65
C VAL A 74 55.51 31.51 48.48
N SER A 75 56.69 31.55 49.10
CA SER A 75 57.50 32.73 49.47
C SER A 75 58.83 32.15 49.96
N GLY A 76 60.03 32.52 49.57
CA GLY A 76 60.56 33.70 48.92
C GLY A 76 62.00 33.84 49.48
N SER A 77 62.92 34.34 48.64
CA SER A 77 64.27 34.78 48.98
C SER A 77 65.36 33.70 49.07
N GLY A 78 66.28 33.78 48.10
CA GLY A 78 67.52 33.02 48.07
C GLY A 78 68.58 33.62 48.98
N SER A 79 69.20 32.74 49.76
CA SER A 79 70.64 32.69 50.04
C SER A 79 70.91 31.34 50.71
N ASP A 80 72.10 30.79 50.50
CA ASP A 80 72.66 29.63 51.23
C ASP A 80 72.31 28.21 50.72
N ILE A 81 72.68 27.98 49.46
CA ILE A 81 72.92 26.67 48.87
C ILE A 81 74.21 26.08 49.46
N MET A 82 74.14 25.35 50.59
CA MET A 82 75.09 24.24 50.90
C MET A 82 74.77 23.42 52.18
N GLY A 83 73.75 23.79 52.98
CA GLY A 83 73.31 23.02 54.17
C GLY A 83 72.06 22.16 53.98
N ASN A 84 71.35 22.29 52.85
CA ASN A 84 69.98 21.81 52.67
C ASN A 84 69.86 20.41 52.05
N GLU A 85 70.90 19.90 51.38
CA GLU A 85 70.86 18.57 50.72
C GLU A 85 70.79 17.42 51.73
N LYS A 86 71.48 17.51 52.86
CA LYS A 86 71.47 16.45 53.86
C LYS A 86 70.12 16.32 54.57
N PHE A 87 69.46 17.46 54.85
CA PHE A 87 68.13 17.49 55.45
C PHE A 87 67.05 17.08 54.43
N ALA A 88 67.21 17.46 53.16
CA ALA A 88 66.37 16.99 52.06
C ALA A 88 66.49 15.47 51.85
N MET A 89 67.71 14.91 51.92
CA MET A 89 67.95 13.46 51.84
C MET A 89 67.40 12.68 53.03
N GLN A 90 67.48 13.23 54.24
CA GLN A 90 66.83 12.64 55.42
C GLN A 90 65.31 12.65 55.29
N ASN A 91 64.70 13.75 54.86
CA ASN A 91 63.25 13.83 54.65
C ASN A 91 62.77 12.88 53.54
N LEU A 92 63.57 12.70 52.47
CA LEU A 92 63.32 11.70 51.43
C LEU A 92 63.42 10.26 51.96
N ASN A 93 64.42 9.97 52.78
CA ASN A 93 64.57 8.65 53.41
C ASN A 93 63.46 8.37 54.42
N ASP A 94 63.03 9.34 55.22
CA ASP A 94 61.91 9.20 56.15
C ASP A 94 60.59 8.99 55.39
N ARG A 95 60.42 9.70 54.26
CA ARG A 95 59.29 9.48 53.36
C ARG A 95 59.33 8.11 52.69
N LEU A 96 60.51 7.63 52.29
CA LEU A 96 60.70 6.29 51.72
C LEU A 96 60.46 5.20 52.79
N ALA A 97 60.89 5.41 54.03
CA ALA A 97 60.61 4.52 55.15
C ALA A 97 59.09 4.46 55.43
N SER A 98 58.42 5.61 55.48
CA SER A 98 56.95 5.66 55.62
C SER A 98 56.24 4.99 54.44
N TYR A 99 56.77 5.15 53.22
CA TYR A 99 56.22 4.50 52.03
C TYR A 99 56.39 2.98 52.09
N LEU A 100 57.59 2.48 52.44
CA LEU A 100 57.83 1.05 52.63
C LEU A 100 56.95 0.46 53.74
N GLU A 101 56.71 1.20 54.82
CA GLU A 101 55.80 0.78 55.88
C GLU A 101 54.34 0.73 55.39
N THR A 102 53.90 1.72 54.59
CA THR A 102 52.57 1.68 53.97
C THR A 102 52.41 0.54 52.97
N VAL A 103 53.44 0.26 52.14
CA VAL A 103 53.43 -0.86 51.19
C VAL A 103 53.34 -2.19 51.93
N ARG A 104 54.12 -2.37 53.00
CA ARG A 104 54.06 -3.58 53.83
C ARG A 104 52.69 -3.78 54.50
N ASN A 105 52.08 -2.69 54.97
CA ASN A 105 50.73 -2.74 55.54
C ASN A 105 49.66 -3.06 54.48
N LEU A 106 49.81 -2.53 53.26
CA LEU A 106 48.93 -2.83 52.13
C LEU A 106 49.09 -4.28 51.63
N GLU A 107 50.31 -4.80 51.57
CA GLU A 107 50.58 -6.20 51.23
C GLU A 107 49.93 -7.15 52.25
N GLN A 108 50.06 -6.85 53.55
CA GLN A 108 49.39 -7.63 54.59
C GLN A 108 47.87 -7.54 54.52
N ALA A 109 47.32 -6.37 54.20
CA ALA A 109 45.88 -6.19 54.02
C ALA A 109 45.37 -6.95 52.79
N ASN A 110 46.07 -6.87 51.66
CA ASN A 110 45.75 -7.62 50.44
C ASN A 110 45.82 -9.13 50.68
N HIS A 111 46.85 -9.61 51.37
CA HIS A 111 46.95 -11.03 51.71
C HIS A 111 45.77 -11.51 52.57
N LYS A 112 45.34 -10.70 53.55
CA LYS A 112 44.14 -11.00 54.36
C LYS A 112 42.86 -10.99 53.53
N LEU A 113 42.73 -10.08 52.56
CA LEU A 113 41.58 -10.02 51.66
C LEU A 113 41.54 -11.22 50.71
N GLU A 114 42.67 -11.65 50.17
CA GLU A 114 42.76 -12.85 49.33
C GLU A 114 42.31 -14.11 50.05
N ILE A 115 42.74 -14.27 51.31
CA ILE A 115 42.30 -15.41 52.15
C ILE A 115 40.79 -15.36 52.35
N LYS A 116 40.22 -14.18 52.66
CA LYS A 116 38.77 -14.03 52.82
C LYS A 116 37.98 -14.29 51.53
N ILE A 117 38.51 -13.91 50.37
CA ILE A 117 37.89 -14.19 49.06
C ILE A 117 37.91 -15.69 48.79
N LYS A 118 39.04 -16.37 49.04
CA LYS A 118 39.13 -17.83 48.88
C LYS A 118 38.17 -18.55 49.81
N GLU A 119 38.11 -18.16 51.08
CA GLU A 119 37.19 -18.73 52.06
C GLU A 119 35.72 -18.45 51.70
N ALA A 120 35.41 -17.27 51.14
CA ALA A 120 34.08 -16.93 50.65
C ALA A 120 33.70 -17.74 49.40
N MET A 121 34.63 -17.99 48.48
CA MET A 121 34.40 -18.84 47.30
C MET A 121 34.24 -20.32 47.69
N GLU A 122 34.96 -20.78 48.70
CA GLU A 122 34.85 -22.16 49.19
C GLU A 122 33.55 -22.39 49.99
N LYS A 123 33.12 -21.40 50.78
CA LYS A 123 31.81 -21.41 51.44
C LYS A 123 30.65 -21.20 50.47
N SER A 124 30.86 -20.39 49.44
CA SER A 124 29.92 -20.20 48.34
C SER A 124 30.11 -21.31 47.30
N GLY A 125 29.78 -22.55 47.69
CA GLY A 125 29.73 -23.67 46.77
C GLY A 125 28.83 -23.39 45.55
N PRO A 126 28.92 -24.19 44.48
CA PRO A 126 28.13 -23.97 43.27
C PRO A 126 26.63 -23.95 43.62
N ASP A 127 25.93 -22.89 43.22
CA ASP A 127 24.51 -22.67 43.48
C ASP A 127 23.67 -23.73 42.74
N PHE A 128 23.54 -24.91 43.35
CA PHE A 128 22.69 -26.01 42.91
C PHE A 128 21.24 -25.69 43.31
N ARG A 129 20.62 -24.71 42.65
CA ARG A 129 19.16 -24.62 42.60
C ARG A 129 18.66 -25.62 41.57
N ASP A 130 17.97 -26.66 42.01
CA ASP A 130 17.37 -27.66 41.11
C ASP A 130 16.19 -27.07 40.32
N TYR A 131 16.45 -26.51 39.14
CA TYR A 131 15.44 -25.97 38.23
C TYR A 131 14.65 -27.04 37.46
N SER A 132 14.99 -28.32 37.65
CA SER A 132 14.40 -29.47 36.94
C SER A 132 12.86 -29.50 37.00
N LYS A 133 12.26 -29.09 38.13
CA LYS A 133 10.80 -29.04 38.30
C LYS A 133 10.11 -28.03 37.37
N TYR A 134 10.79 -26.94 37.02
CA TYR A 134 10.26 -25.90 36.13
C TYR A 134 10.44 -26.27 34.66
N GLN A 135 11.36 -27.17 34.34
CA GLN A 135 11.63 -27.58 32.96
C GLN A 135 10.40 -28.24 32.31
N ALA A 136 9.72 -29.14 33.00
CA ALA A 136 8.51 -29.78 32.49
C ALA A 136 7.37 -28.77 32.24
N ILE A 137 7.22 -27.77 33.11
CA ILE A 137 6.21 -26.72 32.96
C ILE A 137 6.57 -25.79 31.79
N LEU A 138 7.86 -25.44 31.65
CA LEU A 138 8.36 -24.62 30.54
C LEU A 138 8.18 -25.34 29.20
N ASP A 139 8.40 -26.65 29.15
CA ASP A 139 8.24 -27.43 27.92
C ASP A 139 6.75 -27.58 27.54
N ASP A 140 5.85 -27.75 28.51
CA ASP A 140 4.39 -27.70 28.27
C ASP A 140 3.92 -26.31 27.78
N LEU A 141 4.43 -25.23 28.39
CA LEU A 141 4.14 -23.86 27.95
C LEU A 141 4.67 -23.60 26.53
N ARG A 142 5.88 -24.03 26.23
CA ARG A 142 6.46 -23.93 24.87
C ARG A 142 5.61 -24.68 23.85
N LYS A 143 5.14 -25.88 24.20
CA LYS A 143 4.27 -26.66 23.34
C LYS A 143 2.95 -25.95 23.09
N LYS A 144 2.30 -25.41 24.13
CA LYS A 144 1.07 -24.61 23.99
C LYS A 144 1.26 -23.37 23.10
N VAL A 145 2.38 -22.67 23.26
CA VAL A 145 2.72 -21.52 22.40
C VAL A 145 2.92 -21.96 20.95
N PHE A 146 3.59 -23.08 20.73
CA PHE A 146 3.81 -23.64 19.40
C PHE A 146 2.50 -24.06 18.73
N ASP A 147 1.65 -24.80 19.43
CA ASP A 147 0.34 -25.24 18.95
C ASP A 147 -0.54 -24.02 18.62
N ALA A 148 -0.58 -23.02 19.50
CA ALA A 148 -1.31 -21.77 19.25
C ALA A 148 -0.75 -20.97 18.05
N THR A 149 0.57 -21.02 17.83
CA THR A 149 1.20 -20.36 16.67
C THR A 149 0.81 -21.06 15.36
N ILE A 150 0.79 -22.40 15.35
CA ILE A 150 0.33 -23.18 14.20
C ILE A 150 -1.15 -22.92 13.93
N ASP A 151 -2.00 -22.93 14.96
CA ASP A 151 -3.43 -22.70 14.79
C ASP A 151 -3.72 -21.27 14.33
N ASN A 152 -2.95 -20.28 14.80
CA ASN A 152 -3.03 -18.91 14.28
C ASN A 152 -2.65 -18.86 12.79
N ALA A 153 -1.56 -19.51 12.38
CA ALA A 153 -1.18 -19.60 10.97
C ALA A 153 -2.28 -20.27 10.11
N ARG A 154 -2.91 -21.34 10.61
CA ARG A 154 -4.05 -22.00 9.94
C ARG A 154 -5.25 -21.07 9.82
N LEU A 155 -5.59 -20.32 10.87
CA LEU A 155 -6.69 -19.36 10.85
C LEU A 155 -6.42 -18.23 9.85
N VAL A 156 -5.20 -17.71 9.78
CA VAL A 156 -4.80 -16.69 8.80
C VAL A 156 -4.99 -17.21 7.37
N LEU A 157 -4.55 -18.44 7.08
CA LEU A 157 -4.75 -19.05 5.77
C LEU A 157 -6.24 -19.24 5.43
N ASN A 158 -7.06 -19.65 6.41
CA ASN A 158 -8.50 -19.78 6.20
C ASN A 158 -9.17 -18.41 5.96
N ILE A 159 -8.73 -17.36 6.64
CA ILE A 159 -9.20 -15.98 6.43
C ILE A 159 -8.85 -15.53 5.01
N ASP A 160 -7.60 -15.76 4.58
CA ASP A 160 -7.17 -15.38 3.24
C ASP A 160 -7.91 -16.18 2.16
N ASN A 161 -8.14 -17.47 2.36
CA ASN A 161 -8.96 -18.28 1.46
C ASN A 161 -10.40 -17.76 1.38
N ALA A 162 -11.03 -17.48 2.53
CA ALA A 162 -12.40 -16.94 2.56
C ALA A 162 -12.49 -15.55 1.89
N ARG A 163 -11.46 -14.71 2.04
CA ARG A 163 -11.36 -13.42 1.34
C ARG A 163 -11.24 -13.59 -0.16
N LEU A 164 -10.34 -14.45 -0.62
CA LEU A 164 -10.19 -14.75 -2.05
C LEU A 164 -11.48 -15.30 -2.66
N ALA A 165 -12.20 -16.18 -1.95
CA ALA A 165 -13.49 -16.69 -2.38
C ALA A 165 -14.56 -15.58 -2.45
N ALA A 166 -14.60 -14.68 -1.45
CA ALA A 166 -15.51 -13.55 -1.45
C ALA A 166 -15.23 -12.58 -2.61
N ASP A 167 -13.95 -12.31 -2.90
CA ASP A 167 -13.54 -11.47 -4.03
C ASP A 167 -13.88 -12.12 -5.38
N ASP A 168 -13.69 -13.44 -5.52
CA ASP A 168 -14.10 -14.18 -6.72
C ASP A 168 -15.62 -14.10 -6.94
N PHE A 169 -16.43 -14.28 -5.88
CA PHE A 169 -17.88 -14.10 -5.97
C PHE A 169 -18.27 -12.66 -6.29
N ARG A 170 -17.55 -11.67 -5.74
CA ARG A 170 -17.81 -10.25 -6.04
C ARG A 170 -17.58 -9.95 -7.51
N VAL A 171 -16.45 -10.38 -8.07
CA VAL A 171 -16.12 -10.19 -9.50
C VAL A 171 -17.15 -10.90 -10.39
N LYS A 172 -17.51 -12.14 -10.05
CA LYS A 172 -18.55 -12.88 -10.79
C LYS A 172 -19.89 -12.15 -10.74
N PHE A 173 -20.31 -11.67 -9.58
CA PHE A 173 -21.54 -10.90 -9.43
C PHE A 173 -21.52 -9.60 -10.25
N GLU A 174 -20.42 -8.85 -10.22
CA GLU A 174 -20.26 -7.63 -11.02
C GLU A 174 -20.33 -7.93 -12.52
N SER A 175 -19.71 -9.02 -12.98
CA SER A 175 -19.77 -9.45 -14.38
C SER A 175 -21.18 -9.87 -14.82
N GLU A 176 -21.88 -10.65 -13.99
CA GLU A 176 -23.25 -11.09 -14.25
C GLU A 176 -24.21 -9.90 -14.24
N LEU A 177 -24.03 -8.95 -13.32
CA LEU A 177 -24.82 -7.73 -13.26
C LEU A 177 -24.64 -6.89 -14.52
N ALA A 178 -23.42 -6.75 -15.03
CA ALA A 178 -23.15 -6.03 -16.27
C ALA A 178 -23.82 -6.71 -17.48
N ILE A 179 -23.73 -8.03 -17.58
CA ILE A 179 -24.43 -8.80 -18.63
C ILE A 179 -25.94 -8.61 -18.52
N ARG A 180 -26.49 -8.71 -17.31
CA ARG A 180 -27.92 -8.52 -17.05
C ARG A 180 -28.39 -7.13 -17.47
N GLN A 181 -27.64 -6.08 -17.14
CA GLN A 181 -27.95 -4.70 -17.53
C GLN A 181 -27.91 -4.52 -19.05
N SER A 182 -26.93 -5.13 -19.74
CA SER A 182 -26.87 -5.13 -21.21
C SER A 182 -28.11 -5.79 -21.81
N VAL A 183 -28.48 -6.97 -21.32
CA VAL A 183 -29.67 -7.70 -21.80
C VAL A 183 -30.96 -6.94 -21.49
N GLU A 184 -31.06 -6.28 -20.34
CA GLU A 184 -32.22 -5.42 -20.02
C GLU A 184 -32.30 -4.22 -20.97
N ALA A 185 -31.18 -3.59 -21.30
CA ALA A 185 -31.14 -2.51 -22.28
C ALA A 185 -31.59 -3.00 -23.66
N ASP A 186 -31.14 -4.19 -24.09
CA ASP A 186 -31.56 -4.82 -25.35
C ASP A 186 -33.06 -5.11 -25.35
N ILE A 187 -33.62 -5.64 -24.25
CA ILE A 187 -35.07 -5.89 -24.13
C ILE A 187 -35.87 -4.59 -24.23
N VAL A 188 -35.41 -3.52 -23.58
CA VAL A 188 -36.06 -2.20 -23.69
C VAL A 188 -35.97 -1.66 -25.12
N GLY A 189 -34.82 -1.83 -25.78
CA GLY A 189 -34.65 -1.47 -27.19
C GLY A 189 -35.57 -2.26 -28.12
N LEU A 190 -35.69 -3.57 -27.92
CA LEU A 190 -36.61 -4.43 -28.69
C LEU A 190 -38.08 -4.05 -28.47
N ARG A 191 -38.47 -3.71 -27.24
CA ARG A 191 -39.82 -3.20 -26.95
C ARG A 191 -40.10 -1.90 -27.71
N LYS A 192 -39.16 -0.96 -27.70
CA LYS A 192 -39.27 0.27 -28.49
C LYS A 192 -39.39 -0.03 -29.98
N LEU A 193 -38.59 -0.96 -30.52
CA LEU A 193 -38.66 -1.34 -31.93
C LEU A 193 -40.01 -1.99 -32.28
N ILE A 194 -40.60 -2.78 -31.37
CA ILE A 194 -41.97 -3.30 -31.52
C ILE A 194 -42.98 -2.15 -31.58
N ASP A 195 -42.85 -1.16 -30.69
CA ASP A 195 -43.75 0.00 -30.68
C ASP A 195 -43.60 0.83 -31.97
N ASP A 196 -42.36 1.10 -32.41
CA ASP A 196 -42.06 1.85 -33.65
C ASP A 196 -42.59 1.10 -34.88
N THR A 197 -42.44 -0.22 -34.94
CA THR A 197 -42.97 -1.05 -36.05
C THR A 197 -44.49 -1.12 -36.02
N ASN A 198 -45.12 -1.19 -34.84
CA ASN A 198 -46.57 -1.12 -34.70
C ASN A 198 -47.12 0.25 -35.14
N MET A 199 -46.46 1.34 -34.78
CA MET A 199 -46.84 2.69 -35.24
C MET A 199 -46.74 2.80 -36.76
N SER A 200 -45.65 2.29 -37.35
CA SER A 200 -45.51 2.22 -38.82
C SER A 200 -46.62 1.39 -39.47
N ARG A 201 -46.95 0.23 -38.88
CA ARG A 201 -48.06 -0.63 -39.33
C ARG A 201 -49.39 0.12 -39.29
N MET A 202 -49.70 0.82 -38.20
CA MET A 202 -50.93 1.61 -38.07
C MET A 202 -51.00 2.77 -39.08
N ASN A 203 -49.88 3.44 -39.34
CA ASN A 203 -49.81 4.49 -40.36
C ASN A 203 -50.10 3.93 -41.77
N LEU A 204 -49.48 2.79 -42.12
CA LEU A 204 -49.74 2.12 -43.40
C LEU A 204 -51.19 1.59 -43.50
N GLU A 205 -51.74 1.06 -42.42
CA GLU A 205 -53.16 0.65 -42.37
C GLU A 205 -54.09 1.85 -42.60
N SER A 206 -53.78 3.00 -42.00
CA SER A 206 -54.53 4.25 -42.23
C SER A 206 -54.42 4.74 -43.68
N GLU A 207 -53.22 4.67 -44.29
CA GLU A 207 -53.00 5.05 -45.68
C GLU A 207 -53.76 4.13 -46.64
N ILE A 208 -53.75 2.82 -46.37
CA ILE A 208 -54.55 1.84 -47.13
C ILE A 208 -56.04 2.15 -47.04
N GLU A 209 -56.55 2.48 -45.85
CA GLU A 209 -57.96 2.80 -45.69
C GLU A 209 -58.34 4.10 -46.39
N ALA A 210 -57.50 5.14 -46.29
CA ALA A 210 -57.68 6.39 -47.03
C ALA A 210 -57.73 6.15 -48.56
N LEU A 211 -56.80 5.35 -49.10
CA LEU A 211 -56.78 5.01 -50.53
C LEU A 211 -58.01 4.19 -50.96
N LYS A 212 -58.54 3.31 -50.09
CA LYS A 212 -59.80 2.60 -50.37
C LYS A 212 -60.98 3.56 -50.39
N GLU A 213 -61.05 4.49 -49.45
CA GLU A 213 -62.09 5.53 -49.43
C GLU A 213 -62.04 6.39 -50.70
N GLU A 214 -60.84 6.82 -51.13
CA GLU A 214 -60.64 7.52 -52.40
C GLU A 214 -61.11 6.69 -53.60
N LEU A 215 -60.80 5.39 -53.64
CA LEU A 215 -61.23 4.49 -54.72
C LEU A 215 -62.76 4.36 -54.76
N ILE A 216 -63.41 4.20 -53.60
CA ILE A 216 -64.88 4.17 -53.48
C ILE A 216 -65.46 5.50 -53.96
N HIS A 217 -64.89 6.63 -53.55
CA HIS A 217 -65.33 7.95 -53.96
C HIS A 217 -65.21 8.15 -55.48
N LEU A 218 -64.09 7.72 -56.08
CA LEU A 218 -63.85 7.82 -57.51
C LEU A 218 -64.81 6.93 -58.32
N LYS A 219 -65.08 5.70 -57.85
CA LYS A 219 -66.10 4.82 -58.45
C LYS A 219 -67.49 5.43 -58.39
N LYS A 220 -67.88 5.97 -57.23
CA LYS A 220 -69.19 6.62 -57.06
C LYS A 220 -69.32 7.85 -57.96
N ASN A 221 -68.25 8.66 -58.07
CA ASN A 221 -68.22 9.80 -58.99
C ASN A 221 -68.36 9.34 -60.44
N HIS A 222 -67.62 8.32 -60.87
CA HIS A 222 -67.74 7.78 -62.22
C HIS A 222 -69.14 7.21 -62.50
N GLU A 223 -69.73 6.48 -61.56
CA GLU A 223 -71.10 5.96 -61.71
C GLU A 223 -72.12 7.10 -61.83
N ASN A 224 -71.98 8.16 -61.03
CA ASN A 224 -72.80 9.36 -61.14
C ASN A 224 -72.61 10.07 -62.49
N GLU A 225 -71.38 10.25 -62.96
CA GLU A 225 -71.08 10.87 -64.27
C GLU A 225 -71.64 10.03 -65.43
N VAL A 226 -71.49 8.70 -65.38
CA VAL A 226 -72.07 7.80 -66.39
C VAL A 226 -73.60 7.87 -66.36
N MET A 227 -74.21 7.94 -65.17
CA MET A 227 -75.65 8.10 -65.01
C MET A 227 -76.12 9.45 -65.55
N GLU A 228 -75.38 10.53 -65.29
CA GLU A 228 -75.65 11.86 -65.80
C GLU A 228 -75.51 11.91 -67.32
N LEU A 229 -74.45 11.33 -67.89
CA LEU A 229 -74.27 11.19 -69.34
C LEU A 229 -75.36 10.32 -69.97
N ARG A 230 -75.77 9.22 -69.33
CA ARG A 230 -76.91 8.40 -69.79
C ARG A 230 -78.23 9.15 -69.72
N ASN A 231 -78.43 9.96 -68.69
CA ASN A 231 -79.57 10.86 -68.58
C ASN A 231 -79.52 11.95 -69.65
N GLN A 232 -78.35 12.54 -69.92
CA GLN A 232 -78.16 13.49 -71.02
C GLN A 232 -78.41 12.82 -72.37
N ILE A 233 -77.95 11.58 -72.60
CA ILE A 233 -78.21 10.82 -73.84
C ILE A 233 -79.70 10.46 -73.97
N SER A 234 -80.37 10.11 -72.86
CA SER A 234 -81.81 9.81 -72.84
C SER A 234 -82.64 11.08 -73.02
N GLN A 235 -82.20 12.20 -72.44
CA GLN A 235 -82.77 13.54 -72.64
C GLN A 235 -82.37 14.14 -74.00
N SER A 236 -81.36 13.60 -74.67
CA SER A 236 -80.97 13.93 -76.05
C SER A 236 -81.48 12.91 -77.07
N GLY A 237 -82.35 11.99 -76.66
CA GLY A 237 -83.31 11.34 -77.57
C GLY A 237 -84.32 12.38 -78.05
N VAL A 238 -83.82 13.39 -78.77
CA VAL A 238 -84.55 14.60 -79.13
C VAL A 238 -84.38 14.84 -80.62
N HIS A 239 -85.46 14.49 -81.31
CA HIS A 239 -86.00 15.20 -82.46
C HIS A 239 -85.80 16.70 -82.31
N VAL A 240 -84.96 17.29 -83.18
CA VAL A 240 -84.73 18.73 -83.26
C VAL A 240 -85.94 19.36 -83.92
N ASP A 241 -86.98 19.64 -83.14
CA ASP A 241 -87.94 20.69 -83.45
C ASP A 241 -87.64 21.91 -82.59
N VAL A 242 -87.39 23.00 -83.31
CA VAL A 242 -87.08 24.32 -82.82
C VAL A 242 -88.37 24.90 -82.25
N ASP A 243 -88.53 24.92 -80.93
CA ASP A 243 -89.53 25.76 -80.27
C ASP A 243 -88.83 26.73 -79.33
N ALA A 244 -88.75 27.99 -79.77
CA ALA A 244 -88.18 29.10 -79.04
C ALA A 244 -89.23 29.64 -78.06
N PRO A 245 -89.07 29.45 -76.73
CA PRO A 245 -89.96 30.06 -75.77
C PRO A 245 -89.55 31.53 -75.62
N LYS A 246 -90.47 32.40 -76.03
CA LYS A 246 -90.64 33.82 -75.69
C LYS A 246 -89.57 34.38 -74.73
N GLY A 247 -88.71 35.23 -75.30
CA GLY A 247 -87.87 36.25 -74.65
C GLY A 247 -87.76 36.14 -73.14
N GLN A 248 -86.92 35.22 -72.68
CA GLN A 248 -86.38 35.29 -71.33
C GLN A 248 -85.60 36.60 -71.24
N ASP A 249 -85.88 37.39 -70.21
CA ASP A 249 -85.33 38.73 -70.04
C ASP A 249 -83.79 38.63 -69.99
N LEU A 250 -83.15 38.86 -71.14
CA LEU A 250 -81.70 38.76 -71.34
C LEU A 250 -80.95 39.64 -70.34
N SER A 251 -81.61 40.68 -69.83
CA SER A 251 -81.08 41.53 -68.76
C SER A 251 -80.94 40.78 -67.43
N GLN A 252 -81.94 39.96 -67.07
CA GLN A 252 -81.99 39.21 -65.82
C GLN A 252 -81.00 38.03 -65.85
N ILE A 253 -80.89 37.33 -66.98
CA ILE A 253 -79.90 36.25 -67.17
C ILE A 253 -78.48 36.82 -67.22
N MET A 254 -78.23 37.93 -67.93
CA MET A 254 -76.91 38.57 -67.89
C MET A 254 -76.56 39.06 -66.48
N ALA A 255 -77.52 39.58 -65.73
CA ALA A 255 -77.32 39.98 -64.34
C ALA A 255 -77.01 38.78 -63.44
N GLU A 256 -77.70 37.65 -63.64
CA GLU A 256 -77.47 36.43 -62.87
C GLU A 256 -76.13 35.76 -63.21
N ILE A 257 -75.74 35.76 -64.49
CA ILE A 257 -74.41 35.31 -64.94
C ILE A 257 -73.33 36.22 -64.34
N ARG A 258 -73.49 37.55 -64.39
CA ARG A 258 -72.56 38.49 -63.73
C ARG A 258 -72.48 38.23 -62.22
N SER A 259 -73.61 38.04 -61.55
CA SER A 259 -73.65 37.74 -60.11
C SER A 259 -72.93 36.42 -59.78
N LYS A 260 -73.08 35.38 -60.62
CA LYS A 260 -72.37 34.11 -60.46
C LYS A 260 -70.86 34.27 -60.67
N TYR A 261 -70.43 35.02 -61.68
CA TYR A 261 -69.01 35.31 -61.90
C TYR A 261 -68.40 36.18 -60.80
N GLU A 262 -69.14 37.16 -60.29
CA GLU A 262 -68.70 38.01 -59.20
C GLU A 262 -68.55 37.21 -57.89
N LYS A 263 -69.51 36.33 -57.58
CA LYS A 263 -69.40 35.38 -56.46
C LYS A 263 -68.23 34.40 -56.64
N MET A 264 -68.01 33.88 -57.85
CA MET A 264 -66.90 32.98 -58.14
C MET A 264 -65.55 33.69 -58.02
N ALA A 265 -65.44 34.93 -58.49
CA ALA A 265 -64.24 35.75 -58.37
C ALA A 265 -63.96 36.11 -56.90
N GLN A 266 -64.98 36.49 -56.12
CA GLN A 266 -64.85 36.73 -54.68
C GLN A 266 -64.42 35.47 -53.94
N LYS A 267 -65.08 34.33 -54.20
CA LYS A 267 -64.72 33.05 -53.59
C LYS A 267 -63.30 32.64 -53.93
N ASN A 268 -62.90 32.75 -55.20
CA ASN A 268 -61.53 32.45 -55.61
C ASN A 268 -60.51 33.38 -54.93
N GLN A 269 -60.85 34.66 -54.73
CA GLN A 269 -59.98 35.60 -54.00
C GLN A 269 -59.87 35.24 -52.50
N GLU A 270 -60.96 34.84 -51.86
CA GLU A 270 -60.98 34.37 -50.48
C GLU A 270 -60.20 33.07 -50.31
N ASP A 271 -60.43 32.09 -51.19
CA ASP A 271 -59.72 30.81 -51.20
C ASP A 271 -58.21 31.01 -51.43
N LEU A 272 -57.82 31.93 -52.33
CA LEU A 272 -56.40 32.26 -52.57
C LEU A 272 -55.77 32.92 -51.33
N LYS A 273 -56.49 33.84 -50.67
CA LYS A 273 -56.02 34.47 -49.42
C LYS A 273 -55.87 33.44 -48.31
N ALA A 274 -56.85 32.58 -48.10
CA ALA A 274 -56.80 31.52 -47.10
C ALA A 274 -55.66 30.53 -47.37
N TRP A 275 -55.42 30.19 -48.64
CA TRP A 275 -54.29 29.35 -49.04
C TRP A 275 -52.94 30.04 -48.76
N HIS A 276 -52.79 31.31 -49.13
CA HIS A 276 -51.58 32.08 -48.84
C HIS A 276 -51.34 32.24 -47.34
N GLU A 277 -52.38 32.51 -46.56
CA GLU A 277 -52.28 32.66 -45.11
C GLU A 277 -51.91 31.32 -44.45
N SER A 278 -52.51 30.21 -44.90
CA SER A 278 -52.13 28.85 -44.49
C SER A 278 -50.65 28.58 -44.78
N GLN A 279 -50.17 28.86 -46.00
CA GLN A 279 -48.76 28.69 -46.37
C GLN A 279 -47.82 29.55 -45.53
N ILE A 280 -48.18 30.80 -45.24
CA ILE A 280 -47.38 31.67 -44.35
C ILE A 280 -47.32 31.09 -42.94
N THR A 281 -48.44 30.60 -42.40
CA THR A 281 -48.46 29.98 -41.06
C THR A 281 -47.66 28.69 -41.02
N GLU A 282 -47.72 27.87 -42.07
CA GLU A 282 -46.94 26.63 -42.17
C GLU A 282 -45.44 26.94 -42.22
N VAL A 283 -45.01 27.86 -43.08
CA VAL A 283 -43.60 28.28 -43.14
C VAL A 283 -43.17 28.90 -41.81
N GLN A 284 -44.00 29.71 -41.17
CA GLN A 284 -43.68 30.31 -39.87
C GLN A 284 -43.52 29.24 -38.78
N THR A 285 -44.40 28.24 -38.73
CA THR A 285 -44.27 27.14 -37.76
C THR A 285 -43.02 26.31 -38.01
N GLN A 286 -42.71 25.97 -39.27
CA GLN A 286 -41.46 25.28 -39.64
C GLN A 286 -40.22 26.09 -39.26
N VAL A 287 -40.21 27.41 -39.49
CA VAL A 287 -39.12 28.29 -39.08
C VAL A 287 -38.97 28.28 -37.56
N THR A 288 -40.06 28.39 -36.80
CA THR A 288 -39.97 28.33 -35.33
C THR A 288 -39.40 27.00 -34.83
N GLN A 289 -39.89 25.87 -35.34
CA GLN A 289 -39.40 24.53 -34.98
C GLN A 289 -37.91 24.37 -35.33
N ASN A 290 -37.50 24.79 -36.54
CA ASN A 290 -36.09 24.75 -36.96
C ASN A 290 -35.21 25.65 -36.09
N THR A 291 -35.68 26.84 -35.69
CA THR A 291 -34.91 27.72 -34.80
C THR A 291 -34.80 27.17 -33.38
N GLU A 292 -35.82 26.47 -32.87
CA GLU A 292 -35.77 25.79 -31.58
C GLU A 292 -34.83 24.60 -31.61
N ALA A 293 -34.90 23.76 -32.66
CA ALA A 293 -33.99 22.65 -32.87
C ALA A 293 -32.53 23.13 -32.99
N LEU A 294 -32.30 24.23 -33.73
CA LEU A 294 -30.98 24.84 -33.86
C LEU A 294 -30.44 25.35 -32.52
N LYS A 295 -31.29 26.01 -31.70
CA LYS A 295 -30.91 26.45 -30.35
C LYS A 295 -30.59 25.26 -29.45
N GLY A 296 -31.39 24.19 -29.50
CA GLY A 296 -31.14 22.95 -28.76
C GLY A 296 -29.78 22.34 -29.11
N ALA A 297 -29.51 22.14 -30.41
CA ALA A 297 -28.22 21.65 -30.89
C ALA A 297 -27.06 22.56 -30.45
N GLN A 298 -27.23 23.88 -30.48
CA GLN A 298 -26.20 24.82 -30.04
C GLN A 298 -25.94 24.73 -28.53
N THR A 299 -26.97 24.52 -27.70
CA THR A 299 -26.78 24.27 -26.26
C THR A 299 -26.07 22.96 -25.98
N GLU A 300 -26.39 21.89 -26.73
CA GLU A 300 -25.73 20.59 -26.61
C GLU A 300 -24.25 20.68 -26.99
N VAL A 301 -23.92 21.35 -28.10
CA VAL A 301 -22.53 21.60 -28.50
C VAL A 301 -21.76 22.38 -27.43
N ASN A 302 -22.38 23.38 -26.80
CA ASN A 302 -21.74 24.15 -25.74
C ASN A 302 -21.52 23.30 -24.47
N GLU A 303 -22.47 22.46 -24.10
CA GLU A 303 -22.34 21.56 -22.95
C GLU A 303 -21.25 20.50 -23.20
N LEU A 304 -21.23 19.88 -24.39
CA LEU A 304 -20.17 18.96 -24.79
C LEU A 304 -18.79 19.63 -24.77
N ARG A 305 -18.67 20.87 -25.25
CA ARG A 305 -17.43 21.65 -25.14
C ARG A 305 -17.00 21.88 -23.70
N ARG A 306 -17.95 22.18 -22.80
CA ARG A 306 -17.67 22.37 -21.37
C ARG A 306 -17.23 21.05 -20.71
N GLN A 307 -17.85 19.94 -21.08
CA GLN A 307 -17.47 18.60 -20.62
C GLN A 307 -16.06 18.24 -21.09
N ILE A 308 -15.71 18.48 -22.36
CA ILE A 308 -14.36 18.28 -22.88
C ILE A 308 -13.34 19.08 -22.07
N GLN A 309 -13.58 20.37 -21.85
CA GLN A 309 -12.67 21.21 -21.06
C GLN A 309 -12.50 20.70 -19.62
N THR A 310 -13.59 20.24 -19.01
CA THR A 310 -13.55 19.68 -17.65
C THR A 310 -12.71 18.40 -17.60
N LEU A 311 -12.91 17.50 -18.57
CA LEU A 311 -12.14 16.26 -18.70
C LEU A 311 -10.67 16.54 -19.02
N GLU A 312 -10.35 17.54 -19.83
CA GLU A 312 -8.97 17.96 -20.11
C GLU A 312 -8.27 18.46 -18.85
N ILE A 313 -8.95 19.28 -18.03
CA ILE A 313 -8.42 19.76 -16.74
C ILE A 313 -8.21 18.59 -15.78
N GLU A 314 -9.17 17.67 -15.70
CA GLU A 314 -9.05 16.48 -14.86
C GLU A 314 -7.87 15.61 -15.30
N LEU A 315 -7.73 15.37 -16.61
CA LEU A 315 -6.62 14.62 -17.19
C LEU A 315 -5.26 15.28 -16.87
N GLU A 316 -5.15 16.60 -16.99
CA GLU A 316 -3.93 17.31 -16.67
C GLU A 316 -3.63 17.29 -15.15
N SER A 317 -4.66 17.37 -14.31
CA SER A 317 -4.50 17.23 -12.86
C SER A 317 -4.00 15.83 -12.46
N GLN A 318 -4.50 14.78 -13.12
CA GLN A 318 -4.07 13.40 -12.90
C GLN A 318 -2.63 13.17 -13.38
N ARG A 319 -2.24 13.78 -14.52
CA ARG A 319 -0.84 13.79 -14.97
C ARG A 319 0.09 14.44 -13.96
N ASN A 320 -0.30 15.60 -13.42
CA ASN A 320 0.48 16.28 -12.38
C ASN A 320 0.59 15.44 -11.10
N LEU A 321 -0.50 14.79 -10.67
CA LEU A 321 -0.49 13.87 -9.54
C LEU A 321 0.47 12.70 -9.78
N LYS A 322 0.40 12.08 -10.97
CA LYS A 322 1.32 11.00 -11.36
C LYS A 322 2.78 11.45 -11.27
N VAL A 323 3.13 12.60 -11.86
CA VAL A 323 4.49 13.13 -11.82
C VAL A 323 4.94 13.39 -10.38
N SER A 324 4.08 13.94 -9.54
CA SER A 324 4.38 14.14 -8.12
C SER A 324 4.63 12.81 -7.39
N LEU A 325 3.81 11.78 -7.63
CA LEU A 325 3.97 10.48 -7.00
C LEU A 325 5.25 9.78 -7.46
N GLU A 326 5.54 9.81 -8.77
CA GLU A 326 6.81 9.30 -9.32
C GLU A 326 8.03 10.05 -8.76
N GLY A 327 7.92 11.36 -8.53
CA GLY A 327 8.94 12.16 -7.85
C GLY A 327 9.17 11.68 -6.42
N THR A 328 8.08 11.53 -5.64
CA THR A 328 8.20 11.03 -4.25
C THR A 328 8.76 9.61 -4.19
N LEU A 329 8.41 8.74 -5.14
CA LEU A 329 8.95 7.39 -5.22
C LEU A 329 10.47 7.44 -5.44
N ARG A 330 10.94 8.19 -6.44
CA ARG A 330 12.37 8.37 -6.71
C ARG A 330 13.12 8.93 -5.49
N ASP A 331 12.56 9.93 -4.82
CA ASP A 331 13.17 10.50 -3.62
C ASP A 331 13.29 9.47 -2.49
N THR A 332 12.26 8.62 -2.30
CA THR A 332 12.32 7.54 -1.30
C THR A 332 13.33 6.46 -1.68
N GLU A 333 13.39 6.06 -2.95
CA GLU A 333 14.37 5.09 -3.46
C GLU A 333 15.80 5.61 -3.27
N LEU A 334 16.06 6.89 -3.60
CA LEU A 334 17.36 7.52 -3.39
C LEU A 334 17.75 7.54 -1.91
N ARG A 335 16.82 7.87 -1.00
CA ARG A 335 17.08 7.84 0.45
C ARG A 335 17.42 6.44 0.93
N TYR A 336 16.66 5.42 0.52
CA TYR A 336 16.95 4.04 0.90
C TYR A 336 18.27 3.54 0.31
N ASN A 337 18.60 3.91 -0.94
CA ASN A 337 19.90 3.59 -1.51
C ASN A 337 21.05 4.21 -0.72
N MET A 338 20.94 5.48 -0.32
CA MET A 338 21.93 6.13 0.55
C MET A 338 22.07 5.44 1.91
N GLU A 339 20.95 5.01 2.51
CA GLU A 339 20.96 4.28 3.78
C GLU A 339 21.62 2.90 3.62
N ILE A 340 21.33 2.18 2.54
CA ILE A 340 21.97 0.90 2.20
C ILE A 340 23.47 1.08 1.98
N GLU A 341 23.90 2.10 1.24
CA GLU A 341 25.31 2.42 1.04
C GLU A 341 26.01 2.74 2.38
N SER A 342 25.36 3.52 3.25
CA SER A 342 25.88 3.80 4.59
C SER A 342 26.04 2.53 5.41
N LEU A 343 25.05 1.64 5.42
CA LEU A 343 25.11 0.37 6.14
C LEU A 343 26.19 -0.56 5.56
N ASN A 344 26.32 -0.63 4.23
CA ASN A 344 27.37 -1.38 3.56
C ASN A 344 28.76 -0.87 3.95
N ASN A 345 28.96 0.45 4.03
CA ASN A 345 30.22 1.04 4.49
C ASN A 345 30.55 0.63 5.94
N ILE A 346 29.55 0.58 6.82
CA ILE A 346 29.73 0.11 8.21
C ILE A 346 30.10 -1.38 8.23
N ILE A 347 29.42 -2.21 7.43
CA ILE A 347 29.72 -3.65 7.32
C ILE A 347 31.15 -3.84 6.83
N LEU A 348 31.56 -3.16 5.76
CA LEU A 348 32.92 -3.24 5.23
C LEU A 348 33.98 -2.81 6.28
N GLY A 349 33.68 -1.77 7.07
CA GLY A 349 34.54 -1.35 8.18
C GLY A 349 34.70 -2.44 9.25
N LEU A 350 33.57 -3.04 9.68
CA LEU A 350 33.58 -4.13 10.67
C LEU A 350 34.26 -5.39 10.13
N GLU A 351 34.08 -5.72 8.86
CA GLU A 351 34.78 -6.83 8.20
C GLU A 351 36.30 -6.59 8.16
N ALA A 352 36.73 -5.36 7.86
CA ALA A 352 38.13 -4.97 7.91
C ALA A 352 38.72 -5.09 9.33
N GLU A 353 38.01 -4.61 10.35
CA GLU A 353 38.43 -4.77 11.75
C GLU A 353 38.53 -6.25 12.17
N LEU A 354 37.56 -7.06 11.77
CA LEU A 354 37.52 -8.50 12.08
C LEU A 354 38.70 -9.23 11.41
N THR A 355 38.99 -8.92 10.14
CA THR A 355 40.15 -9.49 9.44
C THR A 355 41.47 -9.05 10.08
N GLN A 356 41.58 -7.79 10.50
CA GLN A 356 42.74 -7.30 11.24
C GLN A 356 42.92 -8.02 12.58
N LEU A 357 41.85 -8.20 13.37
CA LEU A 357 41.91 -8.93 14.64
C LEU A 357 42.31 -10.39 14.44
N ARG A 358 41.79 -11.06 13.41
CA ARG A 358 42.19 -12.44 13.04
C ARG A 358 43.68 -12.51 12.71
N ASN A 359 44.19 -11.54 11.95
CA ASN A 359 45.61 -11.47 11.62
C ASN A 359 46.46 -11.23 12.87
N ASN A 360 46.05 -10.32 13.76
CA ASN A 360 46.74 -10.06 15.03
C ASN A 360 46.78 -11.30 15.92
N VAL A 361 45.66 -12.03 16.06
CA VAL A 361 45.62 -13.29 16.80
C VAL A 361 46.56 -14.33 16.19
N LYS A 362 46.60 -14.43 14.86
CA LYS A 362 47.51 -15.35 14.17
C LYS A 362 48.97 -15.00 14.44
N VAL A 363 49.34 -13.71 14.37
CA VAL A 363 50.70 -13.23 14.68
C VAL A 363 51.05 -13.52 16.14
N GLN A 364 50.18 -13.18 17.09
CA GLN A 364 50.39 -13.49 18.51
C GLN A 364 50.56 -14.99 18.74
N SER A 365 49.76 -15.83 18.10
CA SER A 365 49.91 -17.29 18.20
C SER A 365 51.29 -17.77 17.73
N GLN A 366 51.81 -17.19 16.64
CA GLN A 366 53.15 -17.51 16.12
C GLN A 366 54.25 -17.04 17.08
N GLU A 367 54.10 -15.85 17.66
CA GLU A 367 55.02 -15.32 18.68
C GLU A 367 55.03 -16.18 19.94
N TYR A 368 53.86 -16.63 20.42
CA TYR A 368 53.74 -17.55 21.55
C TYR A 368 54.39 -18.90 21.26
N GLU A 369 54.22 -19.44 20.06
CA GLU A 369 54.87 -20.69 19.65
C GLU A 369 56.40 -20.54 19.59
N ALA A 370 56.90 -19.42 19.05
CA ALA A 370 58.32 -19.12 19.04
C ALA A 370 58.88 -18.99 20.47
N LEU A 371 58.17 -18.29 21.36
CA LEU A 371 58.55 -18.16 22.76
C LEU A 371 58.55 -19.51 23.48
N LEU A 372 57.53 -20.34 23.26
CA LEU A 372 57.47 -21.70 23.81
C LEU A 372 58.65 -22.54 23.33
N ASN A 373 59.01 -22.48 22.05
CA ASN A 373 60.17 -23.17 21.51
C ASN A 373 61.48 -22.70 22.16
N THR A 374 61.65 -21.40 22.41
CA THR A 374 62.82 -20.89 23.14
C THR A 374 62.84 -21.36 24.60
N LYS A 375 61.69 -21.36 25.28
CA LYS A 375 61.54 -21.89 26.64
C LYS A 375 61.94 -23.37 26.70
N MET A 376 61.45 -24.19 25.77
CA MET A 376 61.80 -25.61 25.72
C MET A 376 63.31 -25.83 25.51
N LYS A 377 63.95 -25.02 24.65
CA LYS A 377 65.42 -25.07 24.47
C LYS A 377 66.16 -24.70 25.77
N LEU A 378 65.76 -23.62 26.42
CA LEU A 378 66.36 -23.19 27.69
C LEU A 378 66.13 -24.22 28.81
N GLU A 379 64.96 -24.86 28.88
CA GLU A 379 64.68 -25.94 29.83
C GLU A 379 65.59 -27.15 29.59
N ALA A 380 65.84 -27.51 28.31
CA ALA A 380 66.79 -28.56 27.96
C ALA A 380 68.23 -28.18 28.37
N GLU A 381 68.67 -26.94 28.14
CA GLU A 381 69.97 -26.44 28.61
C GLU A 381 70.09 -26.47 30.14
N ILE A 382 69.05 -26.06 30.87
CA ILE A 382 69.04 -26.14 32.35
C ILE A 382 69.12 -27.59 32.80
N ALA A 383 68.42 -28.51 32.14
CA ALA A 383 68.48 -29.94 32.46
C ALA A 383 69.88 -30.51 32.23
N THR A 384 70.57 -30.15 31.15
CA THR A 384 71.95 -30.57 30.91
C THR A 384 72.92 -29.95 31.93
N TYR A 385 72.76 -28.66 32.28
CA TYR A 385 73.55 -28.04 33.34
C TYR A 385 73.34 -28.72 34.70
N ARG A 386 72.10 -29.05 35.08
CA ARG A 386 71.80 -29.80 36.31
C ARG A 386 72.48 -31.17 36.31
N ARG A 387 72.42 -31.89 35.19
CA ARG A 387 73.08 -33.20 35.05
C ARG A 387 74.60 -33.13 35.21
N LEU A 388 75.24 -32.09 34.68
CA LEU A 388 76.67 -31.83 34.85
C LEU A 388 77.03 -31.48 36.29
N LEU A 389 76.17 -30.74 36.99
CA LEU A 389 76.34 -30.34 38.41
C LEU A 389 76.11 -31.51 39.38
N ASP A 390 75.18 -32.41 39.08
CA ASP A 390 74.86 -33.59 39.91
C ASP A 390 75.90 -34.72 39.78
N GLY A 391 76.95 -34.55 38.95
CA GLY A 391 78.08 -35.47 38.86
C GLY A 391 77.78 -36.80 38.17
N GLU A 392 76.69 -36.89 37.40
CA GLU A 392 76.35 -38.07 36.62
C GLU A 392 77.28 -38.16 35.38
N ASN A 393 78.10 -39.21 35.31
CA ASN A 393 79.06 -39.41 34.21
C ASN A 393 78.35 -39.42 32.84
N PHE A 394 78.63 -38.40 32.02
CA PHE A 394 78.13 -38.24 30.65
C PHE A 394 78.60 -39.42 29.77
N ARG A 395 77.75 -40.45 29.60
CA ARG A 395 77.98 -41.55 28.67
C ARG A 395 77.43 -41.16 27.30
N LEU A 396 78.26 -41.30 26.26
CA LEU A 396 77.97 -40.97 24.85
C LEU A 396 76.68 -41.61 24.27
N GLN A 397 76.04 -42.55 24.98
CA GLN A 397 74.82 -43.22 24.54
C GLN A 397 73.59 -42.30 24.53
N ASP A 398 73.48 -41.35 25.46
CA ASP A 398 72.26 -40.56 25.66
C ASP A 398 72.04 -39.48 24.59
N ALA A 399 73.11 -39.05 23.89
CA ALA A 399 73.01 -38.11 22.78
C ALA A 399 72.40 -38.75 21.50
N LEU A 400 72.29 -40.09 21.45
CA LEU A 400 71.78 -40.81 20.29
C LEU A 400 70.30 -41.21 20.42
N GLU A 401 69.72 -41.18 21.62
CA GLU A 401 68.32 -41.57 21.84
C GLU A 401 67.30 -40.47 21.53
N ASP A 402 67.71 -39.19 21.52
CA ASP A 402 66.83 -38.06 21.19
C ASP A 402 66.47 -37.98 19.70
N GLN A 403 67.05 -38.84 18.84
CA GLN A 403 66.65 -38.98 17.44
C GLN A 403 65.52 -40.02 17.25
N LYS A 404 64.55 -40.08 18.17
CA LYS A 404 63.35 -40.91 18.01
C LYS A 404 62.33 -40.19 17.12
N THR A 405 62.35 -40.55 15.85
CA THR A 405 61.35 -40.29 14.79
C THR A 405 60.01 -39.69 15.25
N VAL A 406 59.79 -38.41 14.95
CA VAL A 406 58.47 -37.75 15.05
C VAL A 406 57.53 -38.42 14.03
N LYS A 407 56.61 -39.27 14.50
CA LYS A 407 55.53 -39.83 13.67
C LYS A 407 54.42 -38.79 13.52
N THR A 408 54.37 -38.13 12.38
CA THR A 408 53.33 -37.15 12.04
C THR A 408 52.01 -37.87 11.75
N LYS A 409 51.03 -37.77 12.65
CA LYS A 409 49.66 -38.25 12.39
C LYS A 409 48.85 -37.15 11.74
N VAL A 410 48.35 -37.40 10.53
CA VAL A 410 47.44 -36.48 9.85
C VAL A 410 46.01 -36.92 10.15
N MET A 411 45.26 -36.07 10.87
CA MET A 411 43.85 -36.25 11.19
C MET A 411 43.02 -35.40 10.24
N THR A 412 42.27 -36.04 9.34
CA THR A 412 41.36 -35.33 8.41
C THR A 412 39.95 -35.41 8.98
N VAL A 413 39.38 -34.24 9.30
CA VAL A 413 38.02 -34.12 9.81
C VAL A 413 37.12 -33.60 8.69
N THR A 414 36.15 -34.42 8.27
CA THR A 414 35.12 -34.00 7.30
C THR A 414 33.81 -33.73 8.03
N GLN A 415 33.30 -32.52 7.88
CA GLN A 415 32.01 -32.09 8.42
C GLN A 415 31.07 -31.75 7.27
N THR A 416 29.85 -32.28 7.33
CA THR A 416 28.78 -31.92 6.40
C THR A 416 27.79 -30.97 7.08
N LEU A 417 27.60 -29.81 6.45
CA LEU A 417 26.75 -28.72 6.91
C LEU A 417 25.49 -28.66 6.04
N VAL A 418 24.32 -28.63 6.69
CA VAL A 418 23.04 -28.29 6.05
C VAL A 418 22.44 -27.14 6.87
N ASP A 419 22.08 -26.04 6.20
CA ASP A 419 21.54 -24.81 6.81
C ASP A 419 22.37 -24.27 7.98
N GLY A 420 23.70 -24.31 7.86
CA GLY A 420 24.62 -23.76 8.85
C GLY A 420 24.74 -24.55 10.16
N LYS A 421 24.11 -25.73 10.28
CA LYS A 421 24.27 -26.65 11.42
C LYS A 421 24.97 -27.94 11.00
N VAL A 422 25.91 -28.40 11.83
CA VAL A 422 26.70 -29.62 11.59
C VAL A 422 25.82 -30.83 11.90
N VAL A 423 25.47 -31.62 10.87
CA VAL A 423 24.55 -32.77 11.01
C VAL A 423 25.33 -34.08 11.16
N LYS A 424 26.54 -34.19 10.60
CA LYS A 424 27.44 -35.34 10.78
C LYS A 424 28.91 -34.89 10.78
N SER A 425 29.70 -35.47 11.68
CA SER A 425 31.17 -35.34 11.72
C SER A 425 31.81 -36.72 11.66
N SER A 426 32.72 -36.93 10.71
CA SER A 426 33.54 -38.14 10.63
C SER A 426 35.01 -37.77 10.72
N THR A 427 35.77 -38.53 11.52
CA THR A 427 37.20 -38.32 11.75
C THR A 427 37.97 -39.54 11.29
N GLU A 428 38.83 -39.38 10.29
CA GLU A 428 39.68 -40.45 9.77
C GLU A 428 41.14 -40.11 10.08
N THR A 429 41.84 -41.04 10.74
CA THR A 429 43.25 -40.86 11.14
C THR A 429 44.12 -41.82 10.34
N LYS A 430 45.02 -41.29 9.51
CA LYS A 430 46.04 -42.09 8.82
C LYS A 430 47.40 -41.86 9.47
N ASN A 431 48.04 -42.95 9.86
CA ASN A 431 49.39 -42.95 10.41
C ASN A 431 50.38 -43.13 9.25
N PHE A 432 51.36 -42.24 9.12
CA PHE A 432 52.50 -42.39 8.20
C PHE A 432 53.78 -42.75 8.98
#